data_AF-A0A7Y0EEW1-F1
#
_entry.id   AF-A0A7Y0EEW1-F1
#
_cell.length_a   1.000
_cell.length_b   1.000
_cell.length_c   1.000
_cell.angle_alpha   90.00
_cell.angle_beta   90.00
_cell.angle_gamma   90.00
#
_symmetry.space_group_name_H-M   'P 1'
#
loop_
_entity.id
_entity.type
_entity.pdbx_description
1 polymer ?
#
loop_
_entity_poly.entity_id
_entity_poly.type
_entity_poly.pdbx_seq_one_letter_code
_entity_poly.pdbx_strand_id
1 'polypeptide(L)'
;MITLNEKQQIILKYYREGKSQRSVQRETGIARDTIRKYIRQYDEKLRELNNLQDRDDVKKADIISDIVEAPKYHGGKKKEKL
;
A
#
# COMPACT_ATOMS: atom_id res chain seq x y z
N MET A 1 4.73 -1.07 13.83
CA MET A 1 3.85 -0.48 12.80
C MET A 1 4.72 0.46 11.98
N ILE A 2 4.52 0.53 10.67
CA ILE A 2 5.07 1.61 9.83
C ILE A 2 4.16 2.85 9.85
N THR A 3 4.75 4.01 9.62
CA THR A 3 4.13 5.32 9.46
C THR A 3 3.60 5.54 8.05
N LEU A 4 2.83 6.63 7.86
CA LEU A 4 2.39 7.04 6.52
C LEU A 4 3.58 7.37 5.60
N ASN A 5 4.60 8.05 6.11
CA ASN A 5 5.79 8.40 5.33
C ASN A 5 6.54 7.15 4.85
N GLU A 6 6.69 6.15 5.71
CA GLU A 6 7.30 4.86 5.34
C GLU A 6 6.47 4.11 4.30
N LYS A 7 5.13 4.11 4.45
CA LYS A 7 4.21 3.55 3.43
C LYS A 7 4.42 4.24 2.09
N GLN A 8 4.48 5.57 2.04
CA GLN A 8 4.70 6.32 0.81
C GLN A 8 6.10 6.07 0.22
N GLN A 9 7.14 6.00 1.05
CA GLN A 9 8.50 5.67 0.59
C GLN A 9 8.56 4.30 -0.09
N ILE A 10 7.86 3.29 0.44
CA ILE A 10 7.77 1.98 -0.23
C ILE A 10 7.20 2.12 -1.64
N ILE A 11 6.07 2.81 -1.79
CA ILE A 11 5.40 2.98 -3.08
C ILE A 11 6.28 3.75 -4.06
N LEU A 12 6.87 4.87 -3.64
CA LEU A 12 7.74 5.68 -4.49
C LEU A 12 8.97 4.90 -4.96
N LYS A 13 9.67 4.20 -4.06
CA LYS A 13 10.85 3.40 -4.44
C LYS A 13 10.48 2.29 -5.42
N TYR A 14 9.33 1.63 -5.24
CA TYR A 14 8.92 0.55 -6.14
C TYR A 14 8.49 1.04 -7.52
N TYR A 15 7.56 2.01 -7.60
CA TYR A 15 6.99 2.44 -8.89
C TYR A 15 7.80 3.53 -9.60
N ARG A 16 8.33 4.50 -8.85
CA ARG A 16 9.06 5.63 -9.44
C ARG A 16 10.53 5.31 -9.69
N GLU A 17 11.18 4.62 -8.76
CA GLU A 17 12.59 4.25 -8.88
C GLU A 17 12.80 2.84 -9.49
N GLY A 18 11.73 2.08 -9.74
CA GLY A 18 11.81 0.73 -10.33
C GLY A 18 12.48 -0.31 -9.44
N LYS A 19 12.58 -0.06 -8.12
CA LYS A 19 13.32 -0.94 -7.21
C LYS A 19 12.55 -2.20 -6.88
N SER A 20 13.27 -3.33 -6.84
CA SER A 20 12.70 -4.58 -6.34
C SER A 20 12.35 -4.49 -4.85
N GLN A 21 11.38 -5.29 -4.39
CA GLN A 21 11.02 -5.38 -2.97
C GLN A 21 12.22 -5.70 -2.07
N ARG A 22 13.21 -6.46 -2.58
CA ARG A 22 14.47 -6.75 -1.88
C ARG A 22 15.33 -5.51 -1.72
N SER A 23 15.44 -4.67 -2.74
CA SER A 23 16.18 -3.40 -2.65
C SER A 23 15.49 -2.44 -1.68
N VAL A 24 14.16 -2.33 -1.77
CA VAL A 24 13.37 -1.50 -0.85
C VAL A 24 13.59 -1.94 0.60
N GLN A 25 13.53 -3.24 0.88
CA GLN A 25 13.81 -3.79 2.22
C GLN A 25 15.20 -3.40 2.72
N ARG A 26 16.24 -3.53 1.89
CA ARG A 26 17.62 -3.20 2.27
C ARG A 26 17.80 -1.71 2.59
N GLU A 27 17.08 -0.84 1.88
CA GLU A 27 17.20 0.61 2.05
C GLU A 27 16.34 1.16 3.19
N THR A 28 15.14 0.61 3.40
CA THR A 28 14.20 1.13 4.41
C THR A 28 14.23 0.36 5.72
N GLY A 29 14.80 -0.85 5.73
CA GLY A 29 14.75 -1.76 6.88
C GLY A 29 13.37 -2.39 7.12
N ILE A 30 12.37 -2.08 6.29
CA ILE A 30 10.99 -2.56 6.48
C ILE A 30 10.90 -4.02 6.03
N ALA A 31 10.18 -4.85 6.81
CA ALA A 31 9.97 -6.25 6.49
C ALA A 31 9.34 -6.43 5.09
N ARG A 32 9.86 -7.41 4.34
CA ARG A 32 9.43 -7.68 2.97
C ARG A 32 7.94 -7.97 2.84
N ASP A 33 7.35 -8.67 3.81
CA ASP A 33 5.92 -8.98 3.80
C ASP A 33 5.06 -7.72 3.94
N THR A 34 5.54 -6.74 4.72
CA THR A 34 4.92 -5.42 4.84
C THR A 34 5.03 -4.63 3.54
N ILE A 35 6.22 -4.63 2.91
CA ILE A 35 6.44 -4.03 1.58
C ILE A 35 5.48 -4.63 0.55
N ARG A 36 5.43 -5.97 0.47
CA ARG A 36 4.54 -6.71 -0.44
C ARG A 36 3.07 -6.36 -0.20
N LYS A 37 2.63 -6.30 1.05
CA LYS A 37 1.26 -5.93 1.41
C LYS A 37 0.89 -4.56 0.85
N TYR A 38 1.73 -3.55 1.06
CA TYR A 38 1.40 -2.18 0.64
C TYR A 38 1.49 -1.98 -0.87
N ILE A 39 2.43 -2.64 -1.56
CA ILE A 39 2.46 -2.64 -3.03
C ILE A 39 1.16 -3.25 -3.58
N ARG A 40 0.74 -4.41 -3.06
CA ARG A 40 -0.49 -5.06 -3.52
C ARG A 40 -1.74 -4.21 -3.27
N GLN A 41 -1.86 -3.60 -2.09
CA GLN A 41 -2.98 -2.71 -1.79
C GLN A 41 -3.02 -1.50 -2.73
N TYR A 42 -1.86 -0.96 -3.09
CA TYR A 42 -1.78 0.13 -4.05
C TYR A 42 -2.14 -0.31 -5.47
N ASP A 43 -1.68 -1.47 -5.94
CA ASP A 43 -2.09 -2.06 -7.21
C ASP A 43 -3.61 -2.28 -7.30
N GLU A 44 -4.22 -2.81 -6.22
CA GLU A 44 -5.67 -3.04 -6.15
C GLU A 44 -6.44 -1.73 -6.29
N LYS A 45 -6.02 -0.68 -5.59
CA LYS A 45 -6.63 0.66 -5.67
C LYS A 45 -6.41 1.32 -7.03
N LEU A 46 -5.24 1.17 -7.64
CA LEU A 46 -4.99 1.65 -9.00
C LEU A 46 -5.89 0.97 -10.03
N ARG A 47 -6.10 -0.34 -9.90
CA ARG A 47 -7.02 -1.08 -10.77
C ARG A 47 -8.46 -0.61 -10.58
N GLU A 48 -8.89 -0.42 -9.34
CA GLU A 48 -10.21 0.12 -9.03
C GLU A 48 -10.40 1.50 -9.65
N LEU A 49 -9.43 2.40 -9.48
CA LEU A 49 -9.44 3.74 -10.05
C LEU A 49 -9.52 3.72 -11.58
N ASN A 50 -8.76 2.85 -12.24
CA ASN A 50 -8.76 2.72 -13.71
C ASN A 50 -10.06 2.10 -14.25
N ASN A 51 -10.80 1.36 -13.44
CA ASN A 51 -12.07 0.74 -13.81
C ASN A 51 -13.28 1.67 -13.59
N LEU A 52 -13.10 2.81 -12.91
CA LEU A 52 -14.17 3.79 -12.69
C LEU A 52 -14.48 4.57 -13.97
N GLN A 53 -15.77 4.85 -14.19
CA GLN A 53 -16.19 5.72 -15.27
C GLN A 53 -15.95 7.19 -14.92
N ASP A 54 -15.92 8.06 -15.93
CA ASP A 54 -15.65 9.49 -15.73
C ASP A 54 -16.70 10.24 -14.91
N ARG A 55 -17.89 9.65 -14.69
CA ARG A 55 -18.95 10.24 -13.86
C ARG A 55 -18.82 9.90 -12.36
N ASP A 56 -17.83 9.10 -11.97
CA ASP A 56 -17.64 8.61 -10.59
C ASP A 56 -16.64 9.47 -9.78
N ASP A 57 -16.68 10.80 -9.92
CA ASP A 57 -15.70 11.71 -9.29
C ASP A 57 -15.60 11.57 -7.76
N VAL A 58 -16.74 11.34 -7.10
CA VAL A 58 -16.79 11.11 -5.63
C VAL A 58 -16.03 9.83 -5.27
N LYS A 59 -16.24 8.73 -6.01
CA LYS A 59 -15.54 7.46 -5.74
C LYS A 59 -14.05 7.56 -6.05
N LYS A 60 -13.67 8.30 -7.10
CA LYS A 60 -12.26 8.58 -7.41
C LYS A 60 -11.59 9.31 -6.24
N ALA A 61 -12.24 10.32 -5.67
CA ALA A 61 -11.73 11.05 -4.51
C ALA A 61 -11.58 10.16 -3.27
N ASP A 62 -12.57 9.30 -3.01
CA ASP A 62 -12.52 8.35 -1.89
C ASP A 62 -11.31 7.41 -2.00
N ILE A 63 -11.09 6.79 -3.18
CA ILE A 63 -9.94 5.89 -3.42
C ILE A 63 -8.61 6.63 -3.22
N ILE A 64 -8.51 7.88 -3.69
CA ILE A 64 -7.31 8.71 -3.51
C ILE A 64 -7.07 8.98 -2.03
N SER A 65 -8.10 9.37 -1.27
CA SER A 65 -8.01 9.55 0.19
C SER A 65 -7.47 8.30 0.86
N ASP A 66 -8.02 7.16 0.47
CA ASP A 66 -7.68 5.86 1.02
C ASP A 66 -6.21 5.45 0.74
N ILE A 67 -5.62 5.92 -0.36
CA ILE A 67 -4.19 5.74 -0.68
C ILE A 67 -3.34 6.59 0.28
N VAL A 68 -3.74 7.84 0.51
CA VAL A 68 -2.99 8.83 1.30
C VAL A 68 -3.20 8.65 2.81
N GLU A 69 -4.22 7.91 3.23
CA GLU A 69 -4.47 7.61 4.64
C GLU A 69 -3.37 6.76 5.31
N ALA A 70 -3.23 7.00 6.62
CA ALA A 70 -2.35 6.24 7.50
C ALA A 70 -2.66 4.72 7.45
N PRO A 71 -1.65 3.85 7.58
CA PRO A 71 -1.84 2.42 7.55
C PRO A 71 -2.77 1.95 8.69
N LYS A 72 -3.88 1.30 8.33
CA LYS A 72 -4.80 0.66 9.29
C LYS A 72 -4.28 -0.72 9.71
N TYR A 73 -4.22 -0.97 11.01
CA TYR A 73 -3.79 -2.25 11.58
C TYR A 73 -4.93 -2.90 12.34
N HIS A 74 -5.26 -4.13 11.97
CA HIS A 74 -6.22 -4.95 12.71
C HIS A 74 -5.41 -5.84 13.65
N GLY A 75 -5.49 -5.59 14.96
CA GLY A 75 -4.91 -6.44 16.00
C GLY A 75 -5.71 -7.74 16.16
N GLY A 76 -5.76 -8.56 15.12
CA GLY A 76 -6.46 -9.85 15.18
C GLY A 76 -5.61 -10.88 15.92
N LYS A 77 -6.11 -11.38 17.06
CA LYS A 77 -5.55 -12.57 17.73
C LYS A 77 -5.45 -13.68 16.69
N LYS A 78 -4.24 -14.16 16.37
CA LYS A 78 -4.07 -15.34 15.52
C LYS A 78 -4.78 -16.50 16.20
N LYS A 79 -5.77 -17.12 15.54
CA LYS A 79 -6.36 -18.37 16.02
C LYS A 79 -5.24 -19.40 16.06
N GLU A 80 -4.92 -19.85 17.27
CA GLU A 80 -3.94 -20.90 17.52
C GLU A 80 -4.41 -22.14 16.76
N LYS A 81 -3.55 -22.68 15.89
CA LYS A 81 -3.87 -23.90 15.15
C LYS A 81 -3.73 -25.05 16.15
N LEU A 82 -4.88 -25.61 16.56
CA LEU A 82 -5.00 -26.89 17.24
C LEU A 82 -4.49 -28.03 16.34
#